data_AF-A0A078IMW1-F1
#
_entry.id   AF-A0A078IMW1-F1
#
_cell.length_a   1.000
_cell.length_b   1.000
_cell.length_c   1.000
_cell.angle_alpha   90.00
_cell.angle_beta   90.00
_cell.angle_gamma   90.00
#
_symmetry.space_group_name_H-M   'P 1'
#
loop_
_entity.id
_entity.type
_entity.pdbx_description
1 polymer ?
#
loop_
_entity_poly.entity_id
_entity_poly.type
_entity_poly.pdbx_seq_one_letter_code
_entity_poly.pdbx_strand_id
1 'polypeptide(L)'
;MPILFIEPKSNIESTFSFENTLPITIPRFSEKLTTMSGALFRNAAAQLIRRNAAASDPFGKSGTRLQSRPYFRSNQPLGRPKQSRISPPSSSGFSSSSSSSVGLVGWYLGMVKSRPVLTKGITSSLIYIAADLSSQTITKEKSSSDSYDLVRTARMGAYGLLILGPVQHQWFGFMSRLFPKQDFITTFKKMAMGQTVYGPTIMVIFLSFNALLQGEGGSDILARLKRDLLPVMLNCVMYWPVCDFITFKFFPVHLQPLVSNSFSYVWSIYMTYMGNREKPAAISS
;
A
#
# COMPACT_ATOMS: atom_id res chain seq x y z
N MET A 1 -15.16 5.38 0.99
CA MET A 1 -16.43 4.68 1.17
C MET A 1 -17.52 5.74 1.15
N PRO A 2 -18.70 5.55 0.56
CA PRO A 2 -19.85 5.89 1.39
C PRO A 2 -19.64 4.93 2.56
N ILE A 3 -19.03 5.40 3.66
CA ILE A 3 -19.30 4.65 4.87
C ILE A 3 -20.79 4.87 4.94
N LEU A 4 -21.54 3.80 4.68
CA LEU A 4 -22.98 3.73 4.66
C LEU A 4 -23.43 3.91 6.12
N PHE A 5 -23.01 5.01 6.72
CA PHE A 5 -23.58 5.64 7.87
C PHE A 5 -24.71 6.45 7.30
N ILE A 6 -25.87 5.81 7.30
CA ILE A 6 -27.19 6.43 7.30
C ILE A 6 -27.08 7.79 7.98
N GLU A 7 -27.08 8.85 7.17
CA GLU A 7 -27.51 10.15 7.65
C GLU A 7 -29.00 9.97 7.96
N PRO A 8 -29.47 10.22 9.20
CA PRO A 8 -30.89 10.17 9.47
C PRO A 8 -31.51 11.35 8.74
N LYS A 9 -32.20 11.08 7.61
CA LYS A 9 -33.28 11.97 7.21
C LYS A 9 -34.24 12.01 8.39
N SER A 10 -34.36 13.20 8.98
CA SER A 10 -35.37 13.50 9.98
C SER A 10 -36.75 13.10 9.46
N ASN A 11 -37.53 12.51 10.37
CA ASN A 11 -38.93 12.10 10.24
C ASN A 11 -39.20 10.78 9.51
N ILE A 12 -39.50 9.74 10.29
CA ILE A 12 -40.86 9.19 10.50
C ILE A 12 -40.73 7.94 11.37
N GLU A 13 -41.51 7.92 12.45
CA GLU A 13 -41.70 6.78 13.34
C GLU A 13 -42.15 5.53 12.57
N SER A 14 -41.54 4.38 12.83
CA SER A 14 -42.24 3.08 12.84
C SER A 14 -41.33 2.00 13.44
N THR A 15 -41.72 1.58 14.63
CA THR A 15 -41.43 0.29 15.27
C THR A 15 -41.32 -0.88 14.30
N PHE A 16 -40.26 -1.69 14.37
CA PHE A 16 -40.37 -3.11 14.01
C PHE A 16 -39.34 -4.00 14.73
N SER A 17 -39.83 -5.12 15.21
CA SER A 17 -39.27 -6.04 16.19
C SER A 17 -38.06 -6.85 15.72
N PHE A 18 -37.30 -7.28 16.71
CA PHE A 18 -36.14 -8.15 16.65
C PHE A 18 -36.59 -9.61 16.78
N GLU A 19 -36.74 -10.38 15.69
CA GLU A 19 -36.58 -11.84 15.74
C GLU A 19 -36.47 -12.50 14.36
N ASN A 20 -35.55 -13.47 14.28
CA ASN A 20 -35.43 -14.56 13.31
C ASN A 20 -35.23 -14.20 11.83
N THR A 21 -34.02 -14.46 11.31
CA THR A 21 -33.74 -15.45 10.24
C THR A 21 -32.23 -15.47 9.93
N LEU A 22 -31.51 -16.49 10.42
CA LEU A 22 -30.34 -17.05 9.73
C LEU A 22 -30.85 -18.24 8.92
N PRO A 23 -30.42 -18.42 7.66
CA PRO A 23 -29.07 -18.93 7.40
C PRO A 23 -28.36 -18.20 6.25
N ILE A 24 -27.21 -17.59 6.53
CA ILE A 24 -26.35 -17.03 5.47
C ILE A 24 -25.45 -18.15 4.96
N THR A 25 -25.82 -18.71 3.82
CA THR A 25 -24.99 -19.61 3.01
C THR A 25 -23.78 -18.83 2.47
N ILE A 26 -22.59 -19.08 3.02
CA ILE A 26 -21.31 -18.55 2.54
C ILE A 26 -20.60 -19.64 1.71
N PRO A 27 -20.66 -19.61 0.36
CA PRO A 27 -19.58 -20.25 -0.41
C PRO A 27 -19.06 -19.44 -1.63
N ARG A 28 -19.66 -18.30 -2.02
CA ARG A 28 -19.24 -17.59 -3.27
C ARG A 28 -18.13 -16.54 -3.13
N PHE A 29 -17.74 -16.18 -1.91
CA PHE A 29 -16.72 -15.15 -1.65
C PHE A 29 -15.29 -15.69 -1.83
N SER A 30 -15.06 -16.94 -1.42
CA SER A 30 -13.74 -17.61 -1.49
C SER A 30 -13.24 -17.77 -2.92
N GLU A 31 -14.09 -18.21 -3.85
CA GLU A 31 -13.70 -18.42 -5.25
C GLU A 31 -13.36 -17.13 -5.99
N LYS A 32 -14.13 -16.05 -5.76
CA LYS A 32 -13.93 -14.80 -6.49
C LYS A 32 -12.70 -14.04 -6.00
N LEU A 33 -12.44 -14.01 -4.68
CA LEU A 33 -11.20 -13.41 -4.17
C LEU A 33 -9.97 -14.23 -4.51
N THR A 34 -10.04 -15.57 -4.45
CA THR A 34 -8.89 -16.42 -4.79
C THR A 34 -8.55 -16.32 -6.28
N THR A 35 -9.56 -16.25 -7.15
CA THR A 35 -9.36 -16.11 -8.60
C THR A 35 -8.83 -14.72 -8.98
N MET A 36 -9.38 -13.64 -8.42
CA MET A 36 -8.94 -12.27 -8.72
C MET A 36 -7.56 -11.95 -8.11
N SER A 37 -7.31 -12.39 -6.88
CA SER A 37 -6.00 -12.29 -6.24
C SER A 37 -4.96 -13.11 -7.00
N GLY A 38 -5.31 -14.33 -7.43
CA GLY A 38 -4.45 -15.18 -8.26
C GLY A 38 -4.12 -14.59 -9.63
N ALA A 39 -5.07 -13.95 -10.31
CA ALA A 39 -4.83 -13.30 -11.60
C ALA A 39 -3.92 -12.06 -11.46
N LEU A 40 -4.13 -11.25 -10.42
CA LEU A 40 -3.25 -10.12 -10.09
C LEU A 40 -1.84 -10.59 -9.72
N PHE A 41 -1.72 -11.69 -8.97
CA PHE A 41 -0.43 -12.27 -8.59
C PHE A 41 0.33 -12.83 -9.79
N ARG A 42 -0.36 -13.55 -10.70
CA ARG A 42 0.23 -14.08 -11.93
C ARG A 42 0.72 -12.95 -12.84
N ASN A 43 -0.05 -11.88 -13.00
CA ASN A 43 0.34 -10.73 -13.81
C ASN A 43 1.52 -9.97 -13.20
N ALA A 44 1.53 -9.76 -11.88
CA ALA A 44 2.65 -9.12 -11.19
C ALA A 44 3.93 -9.97 -11.24
N ALA A 45 3.82 -11.28 -11.05
CA ALA A 45 4.95 -12.22 -11.16
C ALA A 45 5.47 -12.31 -12.59
N ALA A 46 4.60 -12.34 -13.60
CA ALA A 46 4.99 -12.32 -15.01
C ALA A 46 5.72 -11.02 -15.39
N GLN A 47 5.29 -9.87 -14.84
CA GLN A 47 5.99 -8.60 -15.05
C GLN A 47 7.37 -8.56 -14.38
N LEU A 48 7.51 -9.14 -13.18
CA LEU A 48 8.79 -9.28 -12.49
C LEU A 48 9.75 -10.23 -13.24
N ILE A 49 9.25 -11.35 -13.75
CA ILE A 49 10.04 -12.30 -14.55
C ILE A 49 10.47 -11.66 -15.88
N ARG A 50 9.59 -10.92 -16.57
CA ARG A 50 9.96 -10.16 -17.78
C ARG A 50 11.02 -9.08 -17.51
N ARG A 51 10.93 -8.38 -16.37
CA ARG A 51 11.96 -7.38 -15.99
C ARG A 51 13.31 -8.02 -15.67
N ASN A 52 13.33 -9.21 -15.07
CA ASN A 52 14.58 -9.92 -14.79
C ASN A 52 15.18 -10.60 -16.04
N ALA A 53 14.36 -11.11 -16.96
CA ALA A 53 14.84 -11.67 -18.24
C ALA A 53 15.44 -10.59 -19.17
N ALA A 54 14.91 -9.35 -19.12
CA ALA A 54 15.49 -8.22 -19.84
C ALA A 54 16.81 -7.70 -19.23
N ALA A 55 17.15 -8.13 -18.00
CA ALA A 55 18.39 -7.75 -17.31
C ALA A 55 19.52 -8.76 -17.49
N SER A 56 19.28 -9.89 -18.19
CA SER A 56 20.25 -10.99 -18.35
C SER A 56 20.80 -11.17 -19.78
N ASP A 57 20.67 -10.18 -20.67
CA ASP A 57 21.17 -10.29 -22.05
C ASP A 57 22.36 -9.33 -22.33
N PRO A 58 23.58 -9.64 -21.85
CA PRO A 58 24.79 -9.10 -22.45
C PRO A 58 25.26 -10.06 -23.55
N PHE A 59 25.38 -9.54 -24.78
CA PHE A 59 25.87 -10.17 -26.03
C PHE A 59 24.82 -10.59 -27.07
N GLY A 60 24.15 -9.60 -27.65
CA GLY A 60 23.67 -9.65 -29.02
C GLY A 60 24.83 -9.47 -30.01
N LYS A 61 25.22 -10.53 -30.71
CA LYS A 61 26.22 -10.55 -31.79
C LYS A 61 25.75 -9.71 -32.98
N SER A 62 26.46 -8.64 -33.31
CA SER A 62 26.50 -8.09 -34.69
C SER A 62 27.79 -8.56 -35.35
N GLY A 63 27.63 -9.35 -36.41
CA GLY A 63 28.72 -9.79 -37.26
C GLY A 63 29.19 -8.68 -38.20
N THR A 64 30.50 -8.51 -38.30
CA THR A 64 31.10 -7.81 -39.44
C THR A 64 32.34 -8.57 -39.91
N ARG A 65 32.28 -8.92 -41.20
CA ARG A 65 33.28 -9.46 -42.13
C ARG A 65 34.77 -9.45 -41.74
N LEU A 66 35.38 -10.63 -41.95
CA LEU A 66 36.54 -10.90 -42.80
C LEU A 66 37.55 -9.76 -43.02
N GLN A 67 38.76 -9.94 -42.48
CA GLN A 67 39.99 -9.84 -43.27
C GLN A 67 41.08 -10.76 -42.70
N SER A 68 41.87 -11.27 -43.63
CA SER A 68 42.71 -12.45 -43.54
C SER A 68 44.21 -12.10 -43.59
N ARG A 69 45.03 -13.01 -43.02
CA ARG A 69 46.45 -13.34 -43.37
C ARG A 69 47.61 -12.52 -42.70
N PRO A 70 48.86 -13.04 -42.64
CA PRO A 70 49.35 -13.97 -41.59
C PRO A 70 50.81 -13.71 -41.08
N TYR A 71 51.27 -14.55 -40.13
CA TYR A 71 52.66 -14.81 -39.67
C TYR A 71 53.50 -13.67 -39.06
N PHE A 72 53.95 -13.85 -37.81
CA PHE A 72 55.35 -14.24 -37.52
C PHE A 72 55.55 -14.69 -36.06
N ARG A 73 56.34 -15.74 -35.93
CA ARG A 73 56.81 -16.39 -34.70
C ARG A 73 58.20 -15.84 -34.38
N SER A 74 58.50 -15.46 -33.13
CA SER A 74 59.88 -15.50 -32.63
C SER A 74 59.95 -15.51 -31.10
N ASN A 75 61.03 -16.12 -30.62
CA ASN A 75 61.31 -16.62 -29.29
C ASN A 75 61.71 -15.54 -28.26
N GLN A 76 61.54 -15.89 -26.97
CA GLN A 76 62.28 -15.41 -25.76
C GLN A 76 63.81 -15.24 -25.99
N PRO A 77 64.64 -14.63 -25.09
CA PRO A 77 64.51 -14.56 -23.62
C PRO A 77 65.04 -13.29 -22.86
N LEU A 78 64.85 -13.32 -21.54
CA LEU A 78 65.57 -12.70 -20.40
C LEU A 78 66.51 -11.47 -20.60
N GLY A 79 66.28 -10.45 -19.77
CA GLY A 79 67.30 -9.47 -19.35
C GLY A 79 66.80 -8.44 -18.33
N ARG A 80 67.20 -8.58 -17.05
CA ARG A 80 67.35 -7.50 -16.02
C ARG A 80 68.86 -7.16 -15.97
N PRO A 81 69.38 -6.01 -15.46
CA PRO A 81 68.88 -5.21 -14.30
C PRO A 81 69.15 -3.66 -14.29
N LYS A 82 68.64 -2.97 -13.23
CA LYS A 82 69.13 -1.70 -12.57
C LYS A 82 69.11 -0.37 -13.40
N GLN A 83 68.81 0.85 -12.90
CA GLN A 83 68.59 1.47 -11.58
C GLN A 83 68.22 2.97 -11.72
N SER A 84 67.48 3.55 -10.75
CA SER A 84 67.29 5.00 -10.43
C SER A 84 66.46 5.86 -11.43
N ARG A 85 65.72 6.92 -11.09
CA ARG A 85 65.53 7.77 -9.90
C ARG A 85 64.27 8.66 -10.13
N ILE A 86 63.64 9.14 -9.05
CA ILE A 86 62.79 10.37 -8.94
C ILE A 86 61.29 10.28 -9.38
N SER A 87 60.40 10.58 -8.42
CA SER A 87 59.00 11.04 -8.57
C SER A 87 58.92 12.49 -7.99
N PRO A 88 57.78 13.24 -7.96
CA PRO A 88 56.54 13.39 -8.78
C PRO A 88 56.30 14.92 -9.12
N PRO A 89 55.12 15.51 -9.49
CA PRO A 89 53.75 14.97 -9.33
C PRO A 89 52.63 15.29 -10.36
N SER A 90 51.57 14.48 -10.22
CA SER A 90 50.12 14.78 -10.26
C SER A 90 49.55 15.54 -11.47
N SER A 91 48.88 14.88 -12.42
CA SER A 91 47.48 14.42 -12.36
C SER A 91 46.43 15.56 -12.33
N SER A 92 46.11 16.13 -13.48
CA SER A 92 44.81 16.76 -13.75
C SER A 92 43.88 15.74 -14.39
N GLY A 93 43.54 14.71 -13.63
CA GLY A 93 42.32 13.95 -13.92
C GLY A 93 41.16 14.88 -13.66
N PHE A 94 40.47 15.31 -14.72
CA PHE A 94 39.17 15.94 -14.60
C PHE A 94 38.25 14.94 -13.90
N SER A 95 38.11 15.08 -12.59
CA SER A 95 37.09 14.42 -11.81
C SER A 95 35.75 14.92 -12.31
N SER A 96 35.20 14.23 -13.30
CA SER A 96 33.79 14.34 -13.65
C SER A 96 33.00 13.93 -12.42
N SER A 97 32.56 14.91 -11.64
CA SER A 97 31.59 14.71 -10.57
C SER A 97 30.33 14.15 -11.22
N SER A 98 30.19 12.83 -11.20
CA SER A 98 28.95 12.15 -11.52
C SER A 98 27.97 12.51 -10.42
N SER A 99 27.27 13.63 -10.61
CA SER A 99 26.03 13.91 -9.89
C SER A 99 25.09 12.77 -10.23
N SER A 100 25.07 11.76 -9.36
CA SER A 100 24.09 10.69 -9.45
C SER A 100 22.75 11.35 -9.23
N SER A 101 22.06 11.61 -10.34
CA SER A 101 20.70 12.12 -10.34
C SER A 101 19.87 11.05 -9.62
N VAL A 102 19.66 11.25 -8.32
CA VAL A 102 18.86 10.34 -7.52
C VAL A 102 17.47 10.31 -8.14
N GLY A 103 17.13 9.22 -8.83
CA GLY A 103 15.81 9.08 -9.45
C GLY A 103 14.70 9.24 -8.40
N LEU A 104 13.46 9.45 -8.84
CA LEU A 104 12.31 9.72 -7.95
C LEU A 104 12.19 8.71 -6.78
N VAL A 105 12.45 7.43 -7.05
CA VAL A 105 12.47 6.37 -6.03
C VAL A 105 13.58 6.60 -4.99
N GLY A 106 14.80 6.92 -5.44
CA GLY A 106 15.92 7.25 -4.56
C GLY A 106 15.65 8.49 -3.72
N TRP A 107 15.05 9.52 -4.31
CA TRP A 107 14.61 10.72 -3.60
C TRP A 107 13.56 10.40 -2.52
N TYR A 108 12.52 9.63 -2.86
CA TYR A 108 11.49 9.21 -1.90
C TYR A 108 12.09 8.37 -0.76
N LEU A 109 12.94 7.39 -1.08
CA LEU A 109 13.62 6.59 -0.06
C LEU A 109 14.53 7.44 0.83
N GLY A 110 15.18 8.47 0.27
CA GLY A 110 15.94 9.48 1.01
C GLY A 110 15.06 10.24 2.00
N MET A 111 13.90 10.74 1.54
CA MET A 111 12.90 11.43 2.37
C MET A 111 12.32 10.53 3.49
N VAL A 112 12.08 9.25 3.19
CA VAL A 112 11.60 8.26 4.18
C VAL A 112 12.64 8.01 5.27
N LYS A 113 13.93 8.17 4.98
CA LYS A 113 15.02 8.04 5.95
C LYS A 113 15.27 9.32 6.74
N SER A 114 15.27 10.49 6.10
CA SER A 114 15.60 11.77 6.74
C SER A 114 14.46 12.34 7.57
N ARG A 115 13.21 12.21 7.11
CA ARG A 115 12.00 12.73 7.77
C ARG A 115 10.90 11.65 7.80
N PRO A 116 11.12 10.54 8.52
CA PRO A 116 10.31 9.33 8.39
C PRO A 116 8.83 9.53 8.70
N VAL A 117 8.49 10.31 9.73
CA VAL A 117 7.09 10.55 10.14
C VAL A 117 6.39 11.44 9.12
N LEU A 118 6.99 12.58 8.78
CA LEU A 118 6.41 13.56 7.86
C LEU A 118 6.18 12.95 6.46
N THR A 119 7.20 12.28 5.90
CA THR A 119 7.11 11.68 4.57
C THR A 119 6.00 10.63 4.51
N LYS A 120 5.86 9.80 5.56
CA LYS A 120 4.81 8.79 5.65
C LYS A 120 3.43 9.42 5.85
N GLY A 121 3.32 10.49 6.65
CA GLY A 121 2.10 11.29 6.81
C GLY A 121 1.63 11.87 5.48
N ILE A 122 2.51 12.57 4.76
CA ILE A 122 2.18 13.15 3.45
C ILE A 122 1.74 12.06 2.47
N THR A 123 2.46 10.94 2.43
CA THR A 123 2.13 9.84 1.51
C THR A 123 0.79 9.19 1.87
N SER A 124 0.52 8.99 3.15
CA SER A 124 -0.78 8.49 3.63
C SER A 124 -1.92 9.45 3.27
N SER A 125 -1.71 10.76 3.47
CA SER A 125 -2.67 11.81 3.10
C SER A 125 -3.04 11.77 1.62
N LEU A 126 -2.05 11.70 0.73
CA LEU A 126 -2.27 11.63 -0.71
C LEU A 126 -3.06 10.37 -1.11
N ILE A 127 -2.74 9.23 -0.49
CA ILE A 127 -3.46 7.97 -0.74
C ILE A 127 -4.91 8.07 -0.28
N TYR A 128 -5.19 8.65 0.89
CA TYR A 128 -6.54 8.81 1.42
C TYR A 128 -7.38 9.81 0.61
N ILE A 129 -6.77 10.92 0.15
CA ILE A 129 -7.39 11.85 -0.79
C ILE A 129 -7.76 11.12 -2.08
N ALA A 130 -6.82 10.38 -2.66
CA ALA A 130 -7.07 9.63 -3.89
C ALA A 130 -8.17 8.57 -3.70
N ALA A 131 -8.16 7.84 -2.57
CA ALA A 131 -9.18 6.85 -2.24
C ALA A 131 -10.58 7.47 -2.14
N ASP A 132 -10.67 8.66 -1.51
CA ASP A 132 -11.93 9.36 -1.34
C ASP A 132 -12.45 9.92 -2.67
N LEU A 133 -11.61 10.58 -3.48
CA LEU A 133 -11.99 11.05 -4.80
C LEU A 133 -12.42 9.91 -5.73
N SER A 134 -11.72 8.78 -5.69
CA SER A 134 -12.10 7.57 -6.44
C SER A 134 -13.47 7.07 -5.97
N SER A 135 -13.69 7.02 -4.65
CA SER A 135 -14.98 6.62 -4.06
C SER A 135 -16.12 7.53 -4.51
N GLN A 136 -15.91 8.85 -4.48
CA GLN A 136 -16.91 9.82 -4.94
C GLN A 136 -17.18 9.71 -6.45
N THR A 137 -16.15 9.48 -7.26
CA THR A 137 -16.29 9.28 -8.71
C THR A 137 -17.19 8.08 -9.02
N ILE A 138 -16.94 6.94 -8.38
CA ILE A 138 -17.71 5.70 -8.58
C ILE A 138 -19.18 5.87 -8.14
N THR A 139 -19.45 6.64 -7.08
CA THR A 139 -20.82 6.90 -6.63
C THR A 139 -21.54 7.91 -7.53
N LYS A 140 -20.84 8.94 -8.03
CA LYS A 140 -21.41 9.96 -8.92
C LYS A 140 -21.81 9.43 -10.29
N GLU A 141 -21.13 8.41 -10.80
CA GLU A 141 -21.53 7.73 -12.04
C GLU A 141 -22.98 7.20 -11.97
N LYS A 142 -23.46 6.86 -10.77
CA LYS A 142 -24.81 6.33 -10.54
C LYS A 142 -25.85 7.41 -10.21
N SER A 143 -25.42 8.54 -9.63
CA SER A 143 -26.26 9.70 -9.29
C SER A 143 -25.74 10.93 -10.02
N SER A 144 -26.28 11.18 -11.21
CA SER A 144 -25.76 12.11 -12.24
C SER A 144 -25.79 13.61 -11.88
N SER A 145 -25.96 14.00 -10.61
CA SER A 145 -26.16 15.40 -10.20
C SER A 145 -25.33 15.90 -9.00
N ASP A 146 -24.50 15.08 -8.37
CA ASP A 146 -23.79 15.51 -7.15
C ASP A 146 -22.40 16.11 -7.44
N SER A 147 -22.08 17.26 -6.84
CA SER A 147 -20.72 17.83 -6.83
C SER A 147 -19.77 17.00 -5.95
N TYR A 148 -18.44 17.18 -6.10
CA TYR A 148 -17.49 16.53 -5.19
C TYR A 148 -17.56 17.20 -3.81
N ASP A 149 -17.66 16.40 -2.75
CA ASP A 149 -17.54 16.84 -1.36
C ASP A 149 -16.04 16.97 -1.00
N LEU A 150 -15.49 18.15 -1.27
CA LEU A 150 -14.08 18.46 -0.97
C LEU A 150 -13.81 18.57 0.53
N VAL A 151 -14.81 18.89 1.35
CA VAL A 151 -14.66 18.94 2.81
C VAL A 151 -14.42 17.54 3.33
N ARG A 152 -15.18 16.55 2.85
CA ARG A 152 -14.93 15.13 3.14
C ARG A 152 -13.55 14.69 2.68
N THR A 153 -13.14 15.06 1.46
CA THR A 153 -11.79 14.73 0.97
C THR A 153 -10.70 15.35 1.84
N ALA A 154 -10.88 16.59 2.28
CA ALA A 154 -9.94 17.26 3.19
C ALA A 154 -9.86 16.55 4.55
N ARG A 155 -10.98 16.12 5.13
CA ARG A 155 -11.00 15.32 6.37
C ARG A 155 -10.20 14.02 6.20
N MET A 156 -10.37 13.31 5.08
CA MET A 156 -9.64 12.07 4.80
C MET A 156 -8.13 12.32 4.64
N GLY A 157 -7.76 13.40 3.95
CA GLY A 157 -6.37 13.84 3.85
C GLY A 157 -5.75 14.20 5.20
N ALA A 158 -6.49 14.93 6.05
CA ALA A 158 -6.05 15.29 7.39
C ALA A 158 -5.85 14.06 8.29
N TYR A 159 -6.76 13.08 8.20
CA TYR A 159 -6.63 11.80 8.89
C TYR A 159 -5.34 11.07 8.49
N GLY A 160 -5.07 10.95 7.19
CA GLY A 160 -3.85 10.31 6.68
C GLY A 160 -2.58 11.02 7.16
N LEU A 161 -2.58 12.35 7.11
CA LEU A 161 -1.43 13.18 7.46
C LEU A 161 -1.11 13.15 8.97
N LEU A 162 -2.11 13.42 9.80
CA LEU A 162 -1.93 13.74 11.22
C LEU A 162 -2.01 12.51 12.11
N ILE A 163 -2.79 11.49 11.71
CA ILE A 163 -3.08 10.34 12.54
C ILE A 163 -2.43 9.10 11.94
N LEU A 164 -2.90 8.67 10.77
CA LEU A 164 -2.58 7.34 10.28
C LEU A 164 -1.10 7.17 9.94
N GLY A 165 -0.50 8.11 9.21
CA GLY A 165 0.92 8.05 8.84
C GLY A 165 1.86 7.96 10.07
N PRO A 166 1.76 8.86 11.06
CA PRO A 166 2.51 8.78 12.30
C PRO A 166 2.26 7.48 13.09
N VAL A 167 0.99 7.10 13.24
CA VAL A 167 0.60 5.89 13.99
C VAL A 167 1.15 4.63 13.32
N GLN A 168 1.06 4.51 12.00
CA GLN A 168 1.65 3.40 11.24
C GLN A 168 3.17 3.37 11.37
N HIS A 169 3.84 4.53 11.31
CA HIS A 169 5.28 4.58 11.50
C HIS A 169 5.69 3.97 12.84
N GLN A 170 4.99 4.34 13.92
CA GLN A 170 5.25 3.80 15.25
C GLN A 170 4.86 2.32 15.35
N TRP A 171 3.70 1.93 14.80
CA TRP A 171 3.22 0.55 14.85
C TRP A 171 4.16 -0.43 14.18
N PHE A 172 4.53 -0.19 12.92
CA PHE A 172 5.42 -1.08 12.17
C PHE A 172 6.84 -1.08 12.78
N GLY A 173 7.30 0.07 13.29
CA GLY A 173 8.55 0.17 14.04
C GLY A 173 8.52 -0.66 15.32
N PHE A 174 7.45 -0.54 16.11
CA PHE A 174 7.24 -1.32 17.34
C PHE A 174 7.18 -2.82 17.05
N MET A 175 6.40 -3.25 16.07
CA MET A 175 6.33 -4.65 15.64
C MET A 175 7.69 -5.19 15.18
N SER A 176 8.52 -4.37 14.52
CA SER A 176 9.86 -4.79 14.13
C SER A 176 10.82 -4.99 15.31
N ARG A 177 10.65 -4.23 16.40
CA ARG A 177 11.46 -4.35 17.62
C ARG A 177 11.01 -5.53 18.47
N LEU A 178 9.70 -5.68 18.64
CA LEU A 178 9.10 -6.77 19.42
C LEU A 178 9.30 -8.13 18.73
N PHE A 179 9.27 -8.15 17.40
CA PHE A 179 9.28 -9.34 16.59
C PHE A 179 10.25 -9.16 15.40
N PRO A 180 11.58 -9.22 15.62
CA PRO A 180 12.57 -8.89 14.59
C PRO A 180 12.68 -9.91 13.46
N LYS A 181 12.26 -11.16 13.71
CA LYS A 181 12.33 -12.23 12.72
C LYS A 181 11.23 -12.08 11.64
N GLN A 182 11.48 -12.68 10.48
CA GLN A 182 10.54 -12.75 9.34
C GLN A 182 10.12 -14.19 9.03
N ASP A 183 10.19 -15.09 10.02
CA ASP A 183 9.63 -16.44 9.92
C ASP A 183 8.09 -16.42 10.04
N PHE A 184 7.46 -17.52 9.65
CA PHE A 184 6.00 -17.60 9.61
C PHE A 184 5.36 -17.37 10.98
N ILE A 185 5.91 -17.94 12.05
CA ILE A 185 5.34 -17.82 13.41
C ILE A 185 5.36 -16.35 13.83
N THR A 186 6.50 -15.69 13.62
CA THR A 186 6.66 -14.26 13.95
C THR A 186 5.73 -13.37 13.12
N THR A 187 5.54 -13.67 11.84
CA THR A 187 4.56 -12.98 10.98
C THR A 187 3.14 -13.16 11.49
N PHE A 188 2.72 -14.38 11.84
CA PHE A 188 1.39 -14.63 12.39
C PHE A 188 1.16 -13.92 13.73
N LYS A 189 2.19 -13.83 14.59
CA LYS A 189 2.11 -13.03 15.83
C LYS A 189 1.85 -11.54 15.54
N LYS A 190 2.57 -10.96 14.58
CA LYS A 190 2.36 -9.56 14.15
C LYS A 190 0.95 -9.35 13.59
N MET A 191 0.46 -10.29 12.79
CA MET A 191 -0.91 -10.25 12.26
C MET A 191 -1.96 -10.34 13.37
N ALA A 192 -1.77 -11.25 14.33
CA ALA A 192 -2.69 -11.38 15.47
C ALA A 192 -2.78 -10.06 16.26
N MET A 193 -1.63 -9.44 16.57
CA MET A 193 -1.57 -8.10 17.18
C MET A 193 -2.23 -7.02 16.32
N GLY A 194 -2.09 -7.14 14.99
CA GLY A 194 -2.77 -6.29 14.02
C GLY A 194 -4.29 -6.38 14.15
N GLN A 195 -4.84 -7.59 14.24
CA GLN A 195 -6.28 -7.83 14.30
C GLN A 195 -6.89 -7.51 15.67
N THR A 196 -6.17 -7.76 16.78
CA THR A 196 -6.72 -7.62 18.13
C THR A 196 -6.48 -6.24 18.75
N VAL A 197 -5.40 -5.55 18.37
CA VAL A 197 -5.04 -4.26 18.96
C VAL A 197 -5.13 -3.16 17.92
N TYR A 198 -4.30 -3.23 16.88
CA TYR A 198 -4.15 -2.12 15.95
C TYR A 198 -5.44 -1.80 15.17
N GLY A 199 -6.07 -2.82 14.59
CA GLY A 199 -7.29 -2.70 13.81
C GLY A 199 -8.45 -2.07 14.60
N PRO A 200 -8.83 -2.62 15.77
CA PRO A 200 -9.88 -2.03 16.61
C PRO A 200 -9.55 -0.60 17.05
N THR A 201 -8.31 -0.34 17.48
CA THR A 201 -7.89 1.00 17.91
C THR A 201 -7.97 2.01 16.77
N ILE A 202 -7.43 1.68 15.59
CA ILE A 202 -7.40 2.62 14.47
C ILE A 202 -8.79 2.87 13.90
N MET A 203 -9.68 1.87 13.98
CA MET A 203 -11.09 2.02 13.62
C MET A 203 -11.82 2.99 14.54
N VAL A 204 -11.70 2.81 15.86
CA VAL A 204 -12.28 3.72 16.86
C VAL A 204 -11.80 5.14 16.63
N ILE A 205 -10.49 5.33 16.44
CA ILE A 205 -9.92 6.66 16.17
C ILE A 205 -10.48 7.24 14.87
N PHE A 206 -10.58 6.45 13.81
CA PHE A 206 -11.10 6.91 12.52
C PHE A 206 -12.56 7.36 12.62
N LEU A 207 -13.42 6.57 13.27
CA LEU A 207 -14.83 6.89 13.44
C LEU A 207 -15.01 8.14 14.31
N SER A 208 -14.33 8.20 15.45
CA SER A 208 -14.39 9.36 16.35
C SER A 208 -13.85 10.63 15.68
N PHE A 209 -12.72 10.54 14.97
CA PHE A 209 -12.15 11.68 14.25
C PHE A 209 -13.11 12.23 13.19
N ASN A 210 -13.73 11.36 12.40
CA ASN A 210 -14.68 11.80 11.39
C ASN A 210 -15.92 12.44 12.01
N ALA A 211 -16.49 11.83 13.04
CA ALA A 211 -17.68 12.33 13.71
C ALA A 211 -17.42 13.68 14.41
N LEU A 212 -16.26 13.84 15.07
CA LEU A 212 -15.84 15.12 15.65
C LEU A 212 -15.73 16.22 14.59
N LEU A 213 -15.12 15.94 13.44
CA LEU A 213 -15.01 16.90 12.34
C LEU A 213 -16.33 17.14 11.59
N GLN A 214 -17.35 16.32 11.85
CA GLN A 214 -18.73 16.54 11.40
C GLN A 214 -19.55 17.34 12.42
N GLY A 215 -18.97 17.67 13.59
CA GLY A 215 -19.63 18.42 14.65
C GLY A 215 -20.57 17.56 15.52
N GLU A 216 -20.46 16.23 15.45
CA GLU A 216 -21.27 15.33 16.29
C GLU A 216 -20.87 15.45 17.78
N GLY A 217 -21.87 15.35 18.66
CA GLY A 217 -21.66 15.33 20.11
C GLY A 217 -21.09 14.00 20.61
N GLY A 218 -20.50 13.99 21.81
CA GLY A 218 -19.89 12.77 22.39
C GLY A 218 -20.86 11.59 22.54
N SER A 219 -22.13 11.85 22.83
CA SER A 219 -23.18 10.83 22.90
C SER A 219 -23.45 10.17 21.53
N ASP A 220 -23.48 10.97 20.47
CA ASP A 220 -23.77 10.53 19.11
C ASP A 220 -22.61 9.70 18.57
N ILE A 221 -21.37 10.15 18.84
CA ILE A 221 -20.15 9.40 18.54
C ILE A 221 -20.20 8.02 19.19
N LEU A 222 -20.57 7.94 20.47
CA LEU A 222 -20.63 6.66 21.18
C LEU A 222 -21.71 5.73 20.60
N ALA A 223 -22.89 6.28 20.28
CA ALA A 223 -23.96 5.52 19.63
C ALA A 223 -23.51 4.98 18.27
N ARG A 224 -22.81 5.82 17.49
CA ARG A 224 -22.24 5.48 16.19
C ARG A 224 -21.21 4.34 16.28
N LEU A 225 -20.30 4.42 17.25
CA LEU A 225 -19.33 3.35 17.52
C LEU A 225 -20.04 2.04 17.87
N LYS A 226 -21.04 2.07 18.76
CA LYS A 226 -21.79 0.85 19.13
C LYS A 226 -22.50 0.21 17.95
N ARG A 227 -23.05 1.01 17.03
CA ARG A 227 -23.77 0.53 15.84
C ARG A 227 -22.83 -0.12 14.82
N ASP A 228 -21.69 0.51 14.54
CA ASP A 228 -20.93 0.19 13.32
C ASP A 228 -19.60 -0.51 13.57
N LEU A 229 -19.06 -0.45 14.78
CA LEU A 229 -17.73 -1.01 15.05
C LEU A 229 -17.68 -2.51 14.75
N LEU A 230 -18.68 -3.26 15.21
CA LEU A 230 -18.71 -4.73 15.07
C LEU A 230 -18.92 -5.16 13.60
N PRO A 231 -19.92 -4.63 12.85
CA PRO A 231 -20.06 -4.95 11.43
C PRO A 231 -18.81 -4.63 10.61
N VAL A 232 -18.17 -3.47 10.85
CA VAL A 232 -16.98 -3.10 10.06
C VAL A 232 -15.77 -3.96 10.45
N MET A 233 -15.61 -4.29 11.73
CA MET A 233 -14.55 -5.22 12.17
C MET A 233 -14.68 -6.60 11.50
N LEU A 234 -15.89 -7.15 11.39
CA LEU A 234 -16.08 -8.44 10.73
C LEU A 234 -15.65 -8.42 9.25
N ASN A 235 -15.95 -7.33 8.53
CA ASN A 235 -15.49 -7.15 7.15
C ASN A 235 -13.96 -7.05 7.06
N CYS A 236 -13.33 -6.44 8.07
CA CYS A 236 -11.88 -6.28 8.13
C CYS A 236 -11.14 -7.62 8.36
N VAL A 237 -11.71 -8.54 9.13
CA VAL A 237 -11.07 -9.81 9.54
C VAL A 237 -10.74 -10.73 8.36
N MET A 238 -11.39 -10.60 7.20
CA MET A 238 -11.03 -11.40 6.03
C MET A 238 -9.95 -10.74 5.16
N TYR A 239 -10.02 -9.42 5.01
CA TYR A 239 -9.15 -8.68 4.08
C TYR A 239 -7.78 -8.37 4.69
N TRP A 240 -7.78 -7.88 5.93
CA TRP A 240 -6.56 -7.35 6.55
C TRP A 240 -5.52 -8.41 6.91
N PRO A 241 -5.86 -9.64 7.37
CA PRO A 241 -4.84 -10.65 7.62
C PRO A 241 -4.01 -11.00 6.37
N VAL A 242 -4.64 -11.04 5.19
CA VAL A 242 -3.91 -11.28 3.93
C VAL A 242 -2.96 -10.13 3.63
N CYS A 243 -3.43 -8.89 3.80
CA CYS A 243 -2.63 -7.68 3.59
C CYS A 243 -1.47 -7.59 4.59
N ASP A 244 -1.72 -7.88 5.86
CA ASP A 244 -0.73 -7.88 6.93
C ASP A 244 0.32 -8.96 6.69
N PHE A 245 -0.11 -10.17 6.30
CA PHE A 245 0.82 -11.24 5.94
C PHE A 245 1.78 -10.78 4.84
N ILE A 246 1.25 -10.23 3.74
CA ILE A 246 2.06 -9.74 2.63
C ILE A 246 3.02 -8.64 3.10
N THR A 247 2.50 -7.67 3.86
CA THR A 247 3.25 -6.51 4.36
C THR A 247 4.41 -6.94 5.25
N PHE A 248 4.15 -7.78 6.25
CA PHE A 248 5.16 -8.19 7.23
C PHE A 248 6.14 -9.23 6.69
N LYS A 249 5.73 -10.08 5.75
CA LYS A 249 6.57 -11.15 5.21
C LYS A 249 7.52 -10.65 4.12
N PHE A 250 7.06 -9.77 3.23
CA PHE A 250 7.81 -9.44 2.01
C PHE A 250 8.44 -8.05 1.99
N PHE A 251 7.98 -7.12 2.84
CA PHE A 251 8.45 -5.73 2.77
C PHE A 251 9.30 -5.33 3.98
N PRO A 252 10.37 -4.53 3.76
CA PRO A 252 11.16 -3.98 4.85
C PRO A 252 10.35 -2.92 5.62
N VAL A 253 10.63 -2.78 6.92
CA VAL A 253 9.84 -1.97 7.88
C VAL A 253 9.57 -0.54 7.41
N HIS A 254 10.53 0.09 6.72
CA HIS A 254 10.37 1.47 6.26
C HIS A 254 9.34 1.63 5.11
N LEU A 255 9.04 0.55 4.37
CA LEU A 255 8.03 0.52 3.30
C LEU A 255 6.68 -0.05 3.75
N GLN A 256 6.62 -0.77 4.87
CA GLN A 256 5.37 -1.37 5.37
C GLN A 256 4.21 -0.36 5.50
N PRO A 257 4.40 0.87 6.01
CA PRO A 257 3.35 1.89 6.02
C PRO A 257 2.81 2.23 4.62
N LEU A 258 3.69 2.35 3.62
CA LEU A 258 3.30 2.66 2.24
C LEU A 258 2.46 1.53 1.65
N VAL A 259 2.88 0.28 1.86
CA VAL A 259 2.18 -0.92 1.38
C VAL A 259 0.81 -1.06 2.06
N SER A 260 0.75 -0.90 3.38
CA SER A 260 -0.50 -0.94 4.13
C SER A 260 -1.49 0.16 3.69
N ASN A 261 -1.01 1.38 3.43
CA ASN A 261 -1.86 2.44 2.86
C ASN A 261 -2.33 2.11 1.44
N SER A 262 -1.50 1.47 0.62
CA SER A 262 -1.89 1.04 -0.73
C SER A 262 -3.02 0.00 -0.68
N PHE A 263 -2.98 -0.94 0.28
CA PHE A 263 -4.11 -1.84 0.54
C PHE A 263 -5.35 -1.09 1.03
N SER A 264 -5.19 -0.05 1.86
CA SER A 264 -6.31 0.81 2.31
C SER A 264 -7.04 1.47 1.12
N TYR A 265 -6.30 1.90 0.09
CA TYR A 265 -6.88 2.43 -1.15
C TYR A 265 -7.72 1.38 -1.89
N VAL A 266 -7.16 0.18 -2.08
CA VAL A 266 -7.88 -0.94 -2.74
C VAL A 266 -9.14 -1.31 -1.96
N TRP A 267 -9.04 -1.41 -0.64
CA TRP A 267 -10.18 -1.65 0.25
C TRP A 267 -11.27 -0.59 0.09
N SER A 268 -10.87 0.68 0.00
CA SER A 268 -11.81 1.81 -0.14
C SER A 268 -12.59 1.74 -1.45
N ILE A 269 -11.95 1.35 -2.55
CA ILE A 269 -12.61 1.11 -3.84
C ILE A 269 -13.55 -0.09 -3.73
N TYR A 270 -13.07 -1.22 -3.20
CA TYR A 270 -13.86 -2.44 -3.05
C TYR A 270 -15.14 -2.19 -2.26
N MET A 271 -15.05 -1.50 -1.12
CA MET A 271 -16.20 -1.20 -0.28
C MET A 271 -17.17 -0.23 -0.95
N THR A 272 -16.67 0.74 -1.72
CA THR A 272 -17.52 1.63 -2.52
C THR A 272 -18.26 0.83 -3.59
N TYR A 273 -17.55 -0.03 -4.32
CA TYR A 273 -18.15 -0.89 -5.32
C TYR A 273 -19.23 -1.79 -4.73
N MET A 274 -18.94 -2.47 -3.62
CA MET A 274 -19.89 -3.36 -2.94
C MET A 274 -21.11 -2.62 -2.40
N GLY A 275 -20.92 -1.43 -1.81
CA GLY A 275 -22.02 -0.59 -1.34
C GLY A 275 -22.91 -0.06 -2.46
N ASN A 276 -22.36 0.09 -3.68
CA ASN A 276 -23.10 0.59 -4.84
C ASN A 276 -23.85 -0.51 -5.62
N ARG A 277 -23.65 -1.79 -5.31
CA ARG A 277 -24.41 -2.90 -5.90
C ARG A 277 -25.83 -2.91 -5.33
N GLU A 278 -26.83 -2.80 -6.18
CA GLU A 278 -28.24 -3.01 -5.79
C GLU A 278 -28.45 -4.44 -5.29
N LYS A 279 -29.23 -4.59 -4.22
CA LYS A 279 -29.87 -5.87 -3.92
C LYS A 279 -30.88 -6.12 -5.05
N PRO A 280 -30.87 -7.29 -5.71
CA PRO A 280 -31.85 -7.59 -6.75
C PRO A 280 -33.25 -7.34 -6.17
N ALA A 281 -34.05 -6.55 -6.87
CA ALA A 281 -35.42 -6.27 -6.51
C ALA A 281 -36.09 -7.59 -6.14
N ALA A 282 -36.57 -7.70 -4.91
CA ALA A 282 -37.41 -8.82 -4.52
C ALA A 282 -38.56 -8.83 -5.51
N ILE A 283 -38.62 -9.88 -6.34
CA ILE A 283 -39.74 -10.13 -7.23
C ILE A 283 -40.91 -10.34 -6.30
N SER A 284 -41.74 -9.31 -6.12
CA SER A 284 -43.04 -9.41 -5.47
C SER A 284 -43.92 -10.26 -6.36
N SER A 285 -44.04 -11.55 -6.02
CA SER A 285 -45.05 -12.47 -6.55
C SER A 285 -46.23 -12.52 -5.61
#